data_AF-A0AAV9P4A4-F1
#
_entry.id   AF-A0AAV9P4A4-F1
#
_cell.length_a   1.000
_cell.length_b   1.000
_cell.length_c   1.000
_cell.angle_alpha   90.00
_cell.angle_beta   90.00
_cell.angle_gamma   90.00
#
_symmetry.space_group_name_H-M   'P 1'
#
loop_
_entity.id
_entity.type
_entity.pdbx_description
1 polymer ?
#
loop_
_entity_poly.entity_id
_entity_poly.type
_entity_poly.pdbx_seq_one_letter_code
_entity_poly.pdbx_strand_id
1 'polypeptide(L)'
;MSEKFSDFFPLSTVGPYWVPPMIAPSTLANVWLAFTASNTSGRACYIAAAVGIFSILPITFFFMEPGINGASKWKVQSLLKDEGFSLPETSIFMPSSVKHGSTKSSRSWAERTDMKSLILFWRKVNNVRWVIAGLAAMLSGYATLVQ
;
A
#
# COMPACT_ATOMS: atom_id res chain seq x y z
N MET A 1 5.45 -22.46 13.28
CA MET A 1 6.39 -21.68 12.43
C MET A 1 5.69 -20.54 11.68
N SER A 2 4.41 -20.67 11.32
CA SER A 2 3.58 -19.58 10.75
C SER A 2 3.45 -18.32 11.64
N GLU A 3 3.43 -18.45 12.96
CA GLU A 3 3.29 -17.30 13.89
C GLU A 3 4.50 -16.34 13.88
N LYS A 4 5.73 -16.87 13.77
CA LYS A 4 6.93 -16.02 13.78
C LYS A 4 7.07 -15.16 12.52
N PHE A 5 6.42 -15.55 11.42
CA PHE A 5 6.46 -14.82 10.16
C PHE A 5 5.47 -13.64 10.14
N SER A 6 4.32 -13.79 10.81
CA SER A 6 3.37 -12.68 11.03
C SER A 6 3.98 -11.56 11.89
N ASP A 7 4.90 -11.90 12.79
CA ASP A 7 5.61 -10.94 13.64
C ASP A 7 6.72 -10.18 12.90
N PHE A 8 7.29 -10.77 11.85
CA PHE A 8 8.37 -10.14 11.06
C PHE A 8 7.85 -9.19 9.97
N PHE A 9 6.61 -9.41 9.49
CA PHE A 9 5.95 -8.55 8.51
C PHE A 9 4.50 -8.18 8.90
N PRO A 10 4.25 -7.64 10.11
CA PRO A 10 2.91 -7.25 10.53
C PRO A 10 2.29 -6.28 9.52
N LEU A 11 3.12 -5.40 8.93
CA LEU A 11 2.72 -4.38 7.96
C LEU A 11 2.28 -4.90 6.58
N SER A 12 2.77 -6.08 6.16
CA SER A 12 2.33 -6.71 4.90
C SER A 12 1.00 -7.44 5.07
N THR A 13 0.71 -7.91 6.28
CA THR A 13 -0.56 -8.55 6.67
C THR A 13 -1.68 -7.52 6.80
N VAL A 14 -1.42 -6.31 7.29
CA VAL A 14 -2.45 -5.25 7.41
C VAL A 14 -2.81 -4.61 6.07
N GLY A 15 -1.86 -4.49 5.14
CA GLY A 15 -2.04 -3.71 3.90
C GLY A 15 -3.27 -4.11 3.09
N PRO A 16 -3.35 -5.35 2.56
CA PRO A 16 -4.48 -5.81 1.76
C PRO A 16 -5.84 -5.80 2.49
N TYR A 17 -5.82 -5.98 3.82
CA TYR A 17 -7.05 -6.06 4.62
C TYR A 17 -7.58 -4.69 5.08
N TRP A 18 -6.70 -3.70 5.27
CA TRP A 18 -7.09 -2.40 5.82
C TRP A 18 -7.04 -1.27 4.80
N VAL A 19 -6.16 -1.35 3.79
CA VAL A 19 -6.06 -0.28 2.79
C VAL A 19 -7.36 -0.13 2.00
N PRO A 20 -7.95 -1.17 1.36
CA PRO A 20 -9.20 -0.99 0.63
C PRO A 20 -10.37 -0.49 1.51
N PRO A 21 -10.63 -1.06 2.70
CA PRO A 21 -11.71 -0.58 3.56
C PRO A 21 -11.53 0.84 4.10
N MET A 22 -10.30 1.36 4.20
CA MET A 22 -10.09 2.77 4.57
C MET A 22 -10.16 3.71 3.37
N ILE A 23 -9.57 3.31 2.25
CA ILE A 23 -9.45 4.17 1.06
C ILE A 23 -10.77 4.31 0.32
N ALA A 24 -11.55 3.23 0.17
CA ALA A 24 -12.80 3.28 -0.58
C ALA A 24 -13.86 4.22 0.06
N PRO A 25 -14.21 4.10 1.36
CA PRO A 25 -15.16 5.02 1.98
C PRO A 25 -14.66 6.47 2.00
N SER A 26 -13.37 6.68 2.25
CA SER A 26 -12.76 8.03 2.24
C SER A 26 -12.82 8.68 0.85
N THR A 27 -12.59 7.90 -0.20
CA THR A 27 -12.74 8.36 -1.59
C THR A 27 -14.19 8.73 -1.88
N LEU A 28 -15.13 7.82 -1.56
CA LEU A 28 -16.56 8.03 -1.80
C LEU A 28 -17.11 9.22 -1.03
N ALA A 29 -16.69 9.43 0.21
CA ALA A 29 -17.05 10.58 1.02
C ALA A 29 -16.63 11.90 0.35
N ASN A 30 -15.39 11.98 -0.15
CA ASN A 30 -14.91 13.18 -0.85
C ASN A 30 -15.63 13.39 -2.20
N VAL A 31 -15.96 12.32 -2.92
CA VAL A 31 -16.78 12.43 -4.15
C VAL A 31 -18.16 12.98 -3.83
N TRP A 32 -18.80 12.49 -2.77
CA TRP A 32 -20.10 12.98 -2.32
C TRP A 32 -20.05 14.45 -1.88
N LEU A 33 -19.01 14.84 -1.13
CA LEU A 33 -18.80 16.23 -0.73
C LEU A 33 -18.54 17.15 -1.94
N ALA A 34 -17.78 16.69 -2.94
CA ALA A 34 -17.61 17.42 -4.19
C ALA A 34 -18.94 17.64 -4.93
N PHE A 35 -19.80 16.62 -4.96
CA PHE A 35 -21.11 16.70 -5.62
C PHE A 35 -22.05 17.70 -4.94
N THR A 36 -21.98 17.79 -3.61
CA THR A 36 -22.82 18.68 -2.80
C THR A 36 -22.22 20.07 -2.55
N ALA A 37 -21.00 20.31 -3.01
CA ALA A 37 -20.30 21.59 -2.83
C ALA A 37 -21.00 22.76 -3.55
N SER A 38 -21.25 23.83 -2.81
CA SER A 38 -21.83 25.12 -3.24
C SER A 38 -20.84 25.93 -4.09
N ASN A 39 -19.56 25.92 -3.72
CA ASN A 39 -18.52 26.73 -4.34
C ASN A 39 -17.49 25.89 -5.12
N THR A 40 -16.95 26.49 -6.18
CA THR A 40 -16.04 25.83 -7.12
C THR A 40 -14.71 25.42 -6.48
N SER A 41 -14.18 26.24 -5.58
CA SER A 41 -12.90 26.00 -4.91
C SER A 41 -12.95 24.81 -3.96
N GLY A 42 -14.00 24.71 -3.13
CA GLY A 42 -14.25 23.58 -2.23
C GLY A 42 -14.50 22.29 -3.02
N ARG A 43 -15.28 22.38 -4.10
CA ARG A 43 -15.46 21.26 -5.04
C ARG A 43 -14.12 20.75 -5.59
N ALA A 44 -13.26 21.64 -6.06
CA ALA A 44 -11.93 21.27 -6.57
C ALA A 44 -11.06 20.60 -5.49
N CYS A 45 -11.10 21.11 -4.26
CA CYS A 45 -10.37 20.54 -3.13
C CYS A 45 -10.87 19.12 -2.78
N TYR A 46 -12.18 18.88 -2.75
CA TYR A 46 -12.72 17.53 -2.53
C TYR A 46 -12.38 16.56 -3.66
N ILE A 47 -12.43 17.01 -4.93
CA ILE A 47 -11.99 16.20 -6.07
C ILE A 47 -10.51 15.83 -5.92
N ALA A 48 -9.66 16.80 -5.61
CA ALA A 48 -8.23 16.56 -5.40
C ALA A 48 -7.98 15.60 -4.23
N ALA A 49 -8.73 15.73 -3.13
CA ALA A 49 -8.67 14.80 -2.00
C ALA A 49 -9.12 13.37 -2.39
N ALA A 50 -10.22 13.23 -3.15
CA ALA A 50 -10.71 11.94 -3.63
C ALA A 50 -9.68 11.25 -4.52
N VAL A 51 -9.12 11.97 -5.50
CA VAL A 51 -8.09 11.43 -6.41
C VAL A 51 -6.82 11.06 -5.62
N GLY A 52 -6.39 11.92 -4.70
CA GLY A 52 -5.23 11.66 -3.83
C GLY A 52 -5.39 10.38 -3.02
N ILE A 53 -6.50 10.24 -2.29
CA ILE A 53 -6.80 9.05 -1.49
C ILE A 53 -6.91 7.82 -2.39
N PHE A 54 -7.64 7.91 -3.51
CA PHE A 54 -7.79 6.78 -4.44
C PHE A 54 -6.45 6.31 -5.00
N SER A 55 -5.50 7.22 -5.26
CA SER A 55 -4.16 6.89 -5.78
C SER A 55 -3.34 5.96 -4.87
N ILE A 56 -3.70 5.85 -3.58
CA ILE A 56 -3.07 4.91 -2.65
C ILE A 56 -3.30 3.46 -3.06
N LEU A 57 -4.44 3.12 -3.69
CA LEU A 57 -4.73 1.76 -4.16
C LEU A 57 -3.74 1.28 -5.22
N PRO A 58 -3.54 1.97 -6.37
CA PRO A 58 -2.60 1.51 -7.38
C PRO A 58 -1.15 1.48 -6.85
N ILE A 59 -0.74 2.43 -5.99
CA ILE A 59 0.58 2.37 -5.33
C ILE A 59 0.70 1.10 -4.49
N THR A 60 -0.34 0.74 -3.74
CA THR A 60 -0.31 -0.43 -2.85
C THR A 60 -0.30 -1.73 -3.64
N PHE A 61 -1.25 -1.91 -4.56
CA PHE A 61 -1.50 -3.20 -5.20
C PHE A 61 -0.68 -3.46 -6.46
N PHE A 62 -0.34 -2.42 -7.23
CA PHE A 62 0.41 -2.60 -8.48
C PHE A 62 1.89 -2.29 -8.34
N PHE A 63 2.28 -1.48 -7.36
CA PHE A 63 3.69 -1.16 -7.12
C PHE A 63 4.26 -1.86 -5.89
N MET A 64 3.65 -1.69 -4.71
CA MET A 64 4.23 -2.23 -3.48
C MET A 64 4.08 -3.75 -3.35
N GLU A 65 2.90 -4.31 -3.61
CA GLU A 65 2.66 -5.75 -3.45
C GLU A 65 3.55 -6.63 -4.36
N PRO A 66 3.50 -6.50 -5.70
CA PRO A 66 4.31 -7.34 -6.58
C PRO A 66 5.78 -6.92 -6.62
N GLY A 67 6.08 -5.64 -6.34
CA GLY A 67 7.42 -5.08 -6.29
C GLY A 67 8.11 -5.41 -4.98
N ILE A 68 7.98 -4.50 -4.01
CA ILE A 68 8.79 -4.52 -2.80
C ILE A 68 8.39 -5.55 -1.75
N ASN A 69 7.09 -5.78 -1.57
CA ASN A 69 6.63 -6.82 -0.67
C ASN A 69 6.99 -8.19 -1.27
N GLY A 70 6.82 -8.36 -2.57
CA GLY A 70 7.28 -9.52 -3.31
C GLY A 70 8.79 -9.78 -3.18
N ALA A 71 9.61 -8.75 -3.37
CA ALA A 71 11.07 -8.83 -3.20
C ALA A 71 11.46 -9.21 -1.76
N SER A 72 10.84 -8.59 -0.76
CA SER A 72 11.10 -8.88 0.65
C SER A 72 10.72 -10.32 1.02
N LYS A 73 9.55 -10.80 0.58
CA LYS A 73 9.11 -12.18 0.75
C LYS A 73 10.08 -13.17 0.10
N TRP A 74 10.54 -12.90 -1.12
CA TRP A 74 11.54 -13.74 -1.80
C TRP A 74 12.86 -13.76 -1.05
N LYS A 75 13.33 -12.61 -0.55
CA LYS A 75 14.57 -12.53 0.21
C LYS A 75 14.49 -13.36 1.49
N VAL A 76 13.41 -13.27 2.25
CA VAL A 76 13.25 -14.10 3.45
C VAL A 76 13.21 -15.58 3.09
N GLN A 77 12.44 -15.95 2.06
CA GLN A 77 12.38 -17.34 1.61
C GLN A 77 13.76 -17.87 1.19
N SER A 78 14.56 -17.03 0.52
CA SER A 78 15.93 -17.39 0.11
C SER A 78 16.86 -17.55 1.31
N LEU A 79 16.69 -16.74 2.36
CA LEU A 79 17.48 -16.81 3.60
C LEU A 79 17.13 -18.01 4.47
N LEU A 80 15.86 -18.44 4.47
CA LEU A 80 15.35 -19.54 5.30
C LEU A 80 15.12 -20.85 4.52
N LYS A 81 15.62 -20.93 3.27
CA LYS A 81 15.40 -22.10 2.41
C LYS A 81 15.91 -23.40 3.04
N ASP A 82 17.01 -23.33 3.78
CA ASP A 82 17.67 -24.48 4.41
C ASP A 82 16.91 -24.93 5.68
N GLU A 83 16.01 -24.09 6.20
CA GLU A 83 15.06 -24.41 7.28
C GLU A 83 13.74 -25.00 6.74
N GLY A 84 13.65 -25.25 5.43
CA GLY A 84 12.44 -25.78 4.77
C GLY A 84 11.34 -24.74 4.58
N PHE A 85 11.63 -23.45 4.74
CA PHE A 85 10.64 -22.39 4.60
C PHE A 85 10.30 -22.13 3.13
N SER A 86 9.01 -22.16 2.79
CA SER A 86 8.50 -21.79 1.47
C SER A 86 7.14 -21.09 1.55
N LEU A 87 6.88 -20.18 0.61
CA LEU A 87 5.60 -19.48 0.49
C LEU A 87 4.86 -20.00 -0.75
N PRO A 88 3.57 -20.38 -0.65
CA PRO A 88 2.77 -20.77 -1.81
C PRO A 88 2.53 -19.56 -2.74
N GLU A 89 2.41 -19.78 -4.04
CA GLU A 89 2.15 -18.70 -5.01
C GLU A 89 0.75 -18.08 -4.82
N THR A 90 0.60 -16.81 -5.21
CA THR A 90 -0.63 -16.01 -5.13
C THR A 90 -1.00 -15.46 -6.50
N SER A 91 -2.27 -15.07 -6.68
CA SER A 91 -2.70 -14.36 -7.88
C SER A 91 -2.65 -12.84 -7.65
N ILE A 92 -2.51 -12.09 -8.75
CA ILE A 92 -2.55 -10.61 -8.75
C ILE A 92 -3.87 -10.08 -8.14
N PHE A 93 -4.97 -10.84 -8.30
CA PHE A 93 -6.29 -10.47 -7.79
C PHE A 93 -6.53 -10.83 -6.32
N MET A 94 -5.66 -11.66 -5.72
CA MET A 94 -5.69 -12.01 -4.30
C MET A 94 -4.30 -11.76 -3.70
N PRO A 95 -3.91 -10.49 -3.50
CA PRO A 95 -2.69 -10.16 -2.81
C PRO A 95 -2.74 -10.71 -1.38
N SER A 96 -1.67 -11.35 -0.96
CA SER A 96 -1.60 -11.99 0.36
C SER A 96 -0.21 -11.81 0.93
N SER A 97 -0.14 -11.51 2.22
CA SER A 97 1.09 -11.43 3.01
C SER A 97 1.81 -12.78 3.15
N VAL A 98 1.06 -13.88 3.07
CA VAL A 98 1.56 -15.25 3.29
C VAL A 98 1.69 -16.05 1.99
N LYS A 99 1.48 -15.40 0.84
CA LYS A 99 1.64 -16.01 -0.47
C LYS A 99 2.53 -15.16 -1.37
N HIS A 100 3.10 -15.80 -2.38
CA HIS A 100 4.10 -15.25 -3.28
C HIS A 100 3.42 -14.56 -4.47
N GLY A 101 3.55 -13.23 -4.55
CA GLY A 101 3.08 -12.42 -5.70
C GLY A 101 4.22 -11.72 -6.44
N SER A 102 5.46 -12.15 -6.21
CA SER A 102 6.65 -11.45 -6.68
C SER A 102 6.88 -11.66 -8.19
N THR A 103 7.15 -10.57 -8.91
CA THR A 103 7.56 -10.65 -10.32
C THR A 103 9.00 -11.19 -10.43
N LYS A 104 9.38 -11.70 -11.61
CA LYS A 104 10.78 -12.09 -11.89
C LYS A 104 11.77 -10.95 -11.61
N SER A 105 11.39 -9.72 -11.95
CA SER A 105 12.20 -8.52 -11.68
C SER A 105 12.39 -8.31 -10.16
N SER A 106 11.32 -8.42 -9.39
CA SER A 106 11.35 -8.29 -7.93
C SER A 106 12.22 -9.35 -7.25
N ARG A 107 12.19 -10.60 -7.75
CA ARG A 107 13.04 -11.69 -7.26
C ARG A 107 14.53 -11.42 -7.53
N SER A 108 14.87 -11.03 -8.76
CA SER A 108 16.24 -10.65 -9.14
C SER A 108 16.75 -9.46 -8.33
N TRP A 109 15.88 -8.46 -8.09
CA TRP A 109 16.21 -7.33 -7.23
C TRP A 109 16.49 -7.76 -5.78
N ALA A 110 15.66 -8.65 -5.22
CA ALA A 110 15.84 -9.20 -3.89
C ALA A 110 17.15 -9.99 -3.74
N GLU A 111 17.55 -10.79 -4.72
CA GLU A 111 18.80 -11.55 -4.68
C GLU A 111 20.01 -10.62 -4.54
N ARG A 112 20.00 -9.49 -5.25
CA ARG A 112 21.10 -8.52 -5.28
C ARG A 112 21.08 -7.49 -4.15
N THR A 113 19.98 -7.42 -3.40
CA THR A 113 19.76 -6.38 -2.38
C THR A 113 19.72 -6.98 -0.98
N ASP A 114 20.31 -6.30 -0.02
CA ASP A 114 20.24 -6.67 1.39
C ASP A 114 18.85 -6.39 2.00
N MET A 115 18.47 -7.17 3.01
CA MET A 115 17.15 -7.03 3.65
C MET A 115 16.93 -5.63 4.23
N LYS A 116 17.97 -5.02 4.80
CA LYS A 116 17.90 -3.66 5.36
C LYS A 116 17.53 -2.64 4.29
N SER A 117 18.19 -2.69 3.12
CA SER A 117 17.86 -1.83 1.98
C SER A 117 16.42 -2.03 1.48
N LEU A 118 15.95 -3.27 1.39
CA LEU A 118 14.54 -3.56 1.03
C LEU A 118 13.57 -2.90 2.02
N ILE A 119 13.81 -3.03 3.33
CA ILE A 119 12.98 -2.42 4.38
C ILE A 119 13.03 -0.88 4.34
N LEU A 120 14.20 -0.29 4.12
CA LEU A 120 14.33 1.17 4.00
C LEU A 120 13.59 1.71 2.77
N PHE A 121 13.68 1.01 1.64
CA PHE A 121 12.90 1.36 0.45
C PHE A 121 11.40 1.22 0.71
N TRP A 122 10.98 0.21 1.47
CA TRP A 122 9.58 0.00 1.84
C TRP A 122 9.05 1.17 2.65
N ARG A 123 9.81 1.56 3.67
CA ARG A 123 9.49 2.70 4.51
C ARG A 123 9.38 3.98 3.70
N LYS A 124 10.32 4.21 2.77
CA LYS A 124 10.31 5.39 1.89
C LYS A 124 9.01 5.47 1.08
N VAL A 125 8.61 4.39 0.41
CA VAL A 125 7.37 4.35 -0.38
C VAL A 125 6.15 4.45 0.52
N ASN A 126 6.18 3.82 1.70
CA ASN A 126 5.11 3.95 2.68
C ASN A 126 4.91 5.41 3.12
N ASN A 127 5.99 6.14 3.41
CA ASN A 127 5.93 7.56 3.77
C ASN A 127 5.28 8.41 2.68
N VAL A 128 5.49 8.09 1.40
CA VAL A 128 4.78 8.79 0.30
C VAL A 128 3.27 8.62 0.43
N ARG A 129 2.77 7.41 0.74
CA ARG A 129 1.34 7.18 0.97
C ARG A 129 0.81 8.00 2.16
N TRP A 130 1.60 8.13 3.23
CA TRP A 130 1.25 8.99 4.38
C TRP A 130 1.15 10.46 4.00
N VAL A 131 2.09 10.97 3.20
CA VAL A 131 2.05 12.35 2.72
C VAL A 131 0.81 12.58 1.85
N ILE A 132 0.50 11.67 0.93
CA ILE A 132 -0.71 11.76 0.09
C ILE A 132 -1.97 11.79 0.97
N ALA A 133 -2.08 10.89 1.95
CA ALA A 133 -3.21 10.85 2.86
C ALA A 133 -3.35 12.14 3.68
N GLY A 134 -2.23 12.67 4.20
CA GLY A 134 -2.22 13.93 4.95
C GLY A 134 -2.63 15.13 4.11
N LEU A 135 -2.11 15.25 2.88
CA LEU A 135 -2.50 16.31 1.94
C LEU A 135 -3.99 16.23 1.61
N ALA A 136 -4.51 15.04 1.33
CA ALA A 136 -5.92 14.86 1.04
C ALA A 136 -6.82 15.20 2.24
N ALA A 137 -6.41 14.84 3.45
CA ALA A 137 -7.11 15.22 4.67
C ALA A 137 -7.14 16.74 4.86
N MET A 138 -6.02 17.43 4.60
CA MET A 138 -5.96 18.90 4.67
C MET A 138 -6.86 19.56 3.61
N LEU A 139 -6.85 19.08 2.37
CA LEU A 139 -7.69 19.60 1.30
C LEU A 139 -9.18 19.41 1.59
N SER A 140 -9.55 18.21 2.04
CA SER A 140 -10.93 17.88 2.43
C SER A 140 -11.38 18.75 3.60
N GLY A 141 -10.56 18.83 4.67
CA GLY A 141 -10.87 19.63 5.84
C GLY A 141 -10.96 21.13 5.54
N TYR A 142 -10.02 21.67 4.76
CA TYR A 142 -10.07 23.06 4.31
C TYR A 142 -11.35 23.33 3.52
N ALA A 143 -11.68 22.48 2.55
CA ALA A 143 -12.91 22.59 1.76
C ALA A 143 -14.15 22.62 2.64
N THR A 144 -14.21 21.77 3.67
CA THR A 144 -15.32 21.73 4.62
C THR A 144 -15.46 23.02 5.44
N LEU A 145 -14.35 23.68 5.76
CA LEU A 145 -14.35 24.92 6.53
C LEU A 145 -14.70 26.15 5.69
N VAL A 146 -14.50 26.09 4.36
CA VAL A 146 -14.73 27.22 3.44
C VAL A 146 -15.91 27.01 2.49
N GLN A 147 -16.64 25.90 2.62
CA GLN A 147 -17.81 25.57 1.81
C GLN A 147 -19.01 26.45 2.12
#